data_AF-A0A1F9EWP3-F1
#
_entry.id   AF-A0A1F9EWP3-F1
#
_cell.length_a   1.000
_cell.length_b   1.000
_cell.length_c   1.000
_cell.angle_alpha   90.00
_cell.angle_beta   90.00
_cell.angle_gamma   90.00
#
_symmetry.space_group_name_H-M   'P 1'
#
loop_
_entity.id
_entity.type
_entity.pdbx_description
1 polymer ?
#
loop_
_entity_poly.entity_id
_entity_poly.type
_entity_poly.pdbx_seq_one_letter_code
_entity_poly.pdbx_strand_id
1 'polypeptide(L)'
;MTRLAPVLVVPALCVTVAALGACPPPGGEGEGEGEGEGEGEGEGEGEGEGEGEGEGEGEGELIDNPWGFVMRVPGTHDIDGTAARDADHVCTLSIDGHDAVVYVRATPTSLGGAMFPIPVYDDVAGFLFEADQVTEVAATYDYGGNHNNDFLSITLGAVRYTWDHSSYGYGFRACQPPDCLKREEGIAFQDGCQPERTLPEACIEVTNPLSPLVDSFAVCPGDPG
;
A
#
# COMPACT_ATOMS: atom_id res chain seq x y z
N MET A 1 30.64 33.57 -46.59
CA MET A 1 29.24 34.04 -46.70
C MET A 1 28.51 33.63 -45.42
N THR A 2 28.62 34.45 -44.39
CA THR A 2 28.09 34.20 -43.05
C THR A 2 26.79 34.97 -42.90
N ARG A 3 25.65 34.28 -42.72
CA ARG A 3 24.34 34.89 -42.46
C ARG A 3 24.16 35.07 -40.95
N LEU A 4 24.09 36.33 -40.52
CA LEU A 4 23.67 36.73 -39.17
C LEU A 4 22.14 36.66 -39.08
N ALA A 5 21.62 35.98 -38.05
CA ALA A 5 20.21 35.97 -37.70
C ALA A 5 19.88 37.16 -36.76
N PRO A 6 18.67 37.74 -36.81
CA PRO A 6 18.31 38.88 -35.98
C PRO A 6 17.89 38.42 -34.58
N VAL A 7 18.44 39.09 -33.57
CA VAL A 7 18.04 38.97 -32.16
C VAL A 7 16.72 39.70 -31.96
N LEU A 8 15.68 38.98 -31.54
CA LEU A 8 14.37 39.54 -31.18
C LEU A 8 14.38 39.90 -29.69
N VAL A 9 14.36 41.21 -29.39
CA VAL A 9 14.24 41.75 -28.04
C VAL A 9 12.75 41.86 -27.70
N VAL A 10 12.31 41.16 -26.66
CA VAL A 10 10.95 41.28 -26.09
C VAL A 10 11.01 42.25 -24.91
N PRO A 11 10.20 43.34 -24.88
CA PRO A 11 10.18 44.24 -23.74
C PRO A 11 9.37 43.65 -22.58
N ALA A 12 9.95 43.73 -21.39
CA ALA A 12 9.29 43.40 -20.13
C ALA A 12 8.18 44.42 -19.82
N LEU A 13 6.93 43.95 -19.80
CA LEU A 13 5.79 44.75 -19.37
C LEU A 13 5.59 44.56 -17.86
N CYS A 14 5.99 45.58 -17.12
CA CYS A 14 5.80 45.70 -15.69
C CYS A 14 4.34 46.14 -15.42
N VAL A 15 3.51 45.24 -14.90
CA VAL A 15 2.14 45.55 -14.48
C VAL A 15 2.10 45.54 -12.96
N THR A 16 2.12 46.74 -12.37
CA THR A 16 1.79 46.99 -10.97
C THR A 16 0.27 47.13 -10.83
N VAL A 17 -0.37 46.21 -10.11
CA VAL A 17 -1.74 46.40 -9.60
C VAL A 17 -1.69 46.43 -8.09
N ALA A 18 -1.89 47.62 -7.54
CA ALA A 18 -2.26 47.83 -6.15
C ALA A 18 -3.79 47.96 -6.08
N ALA A 19 -4.44 47.15 -5.25
CA ALA A 19 -5.79 47.42 -4.78
C ALA A 19 -6.02 46.77 -3.42
N LEU A 20 -6.37 47.62 -2.47
CA LEU A 20 -6.72 47.34 -1.08
C LEU A 20 -8.05 46.58 -1.02
N GLY A 21 -8.11 45.50 -0.26
CA GLY A 21 -9.33 44.72 0.00
C GLY A 21 -9.42 44.36 1.49
N ALA A 22 -10.49 44.81 2.13
CA ALA A 22 -10.73 44.80 3.57
C ALA A 22 -10.89 43.38 4.16
N CYS A 23 -10.33 43.18 5.35
CA CYS A 23 -10.58 42.01 6.20
C CYS A 23 -11.72 42.34 7.18
N PRO A 24 -12.90 41.69 7.12
CA PRO A 24 -13.83 41.69 8.24
C PRO A 24 -13.34 40.73 9.34
N PRO A 25 -13.56 41.03 10.63
CA PRO A 25 -13.16 40.14 11.72
C PRO A 25 -14.13 38.95 11.83
N PRO A 26 -13.66 37.71 12.00
CA PRO A 26 -14.52 36.62 12.44
C PRO A 26 -14.78 36.77 13.94
N GLY A 27 -16.05 37.02 14.29
CA GLY A 27 -16.59 36.74 15.61
C GLY A 27 -16.81 35.24 15.76
N GLY A 28 -16.39 34.71 16.90
CA GLY A 28 -16.50 33.29 17.24
C GLY A 28 -16.06 33.10 18.68
N GLU A 29 -16.94 33.49 19.61
CA GLU A 29 -16.86 33.07 21.01
C GLU A 29 -17.30 31.61 21.07
N GLY A 30 -16.41 30.75 21.58
CA GLY A 30 -16.64 29.33 21.77
C GLY A 30 -15.82 28.86 22.95
N GLU A 31 -16.30 29.19 24.16
CA GLU A 31 -15.81 28.58 25.40
C GLU A 31 -16.34 27.15 25.44
N GLY A 32 -15.43 26.19 25.35
CA GLY A 32 -15.69 24.77 25.54
C GLY A 32 -14.63 24.21 26.47
N GLU A 33 -14.83 24.37 27.78
CA GLU A 33 -14.09 23.61 28.78
C GLU A 33 -14.57 22.16 28.73
N GLY A 34 -13.68 21.28 28.28
CA GLY A 34 -13.85 19.83 28.34
C GLY A 34 -12.68 19.24 29.09
N GLU A 35 -12.77 19.19 30.42
CA GLU A 35 -11.89 18.37 31.24
C GLU A 35 -12.27 16.90 31.03
N GLY A 36 -11.40 16.16 30.35
CA GLY A 36 -11.46 14.71 30.24
C GLY A 36 -10.23 14.11 30.92
N GLU A 37 -10.34 13.84 32.21
CA GLU A 37 -9.39 12.97 32.90
C GLU A 37 -9.69 11.51 32.47
N GLY A 38 -8.81 10.96 31.65
CA GLY A 38 -8.79 9.55 31.30
C GLY A 38 -7.53 8.92 31.89
N GLU A 39 -7.61 8.44 33.12
CA GLU A 39 -6.61 7.51 33.66
C GLU A 39 -6.89 6.12 33.08
N GLY A 40 -6.06 5.72 32.11
CA GLY A 40 -6.00 4.37 31.59
C GLY A 40 -4.71 3.71 32.05
N GLU A 41 -4.73 3.06 33.21
CA GLU A 41 -3.68 2.11 33.58
C GLU A 41 -3.90 0.81 32.80
N GLY A 42 -3.16 0.64 31.72
CA GLY A 42 -3.01 -0.64 31.03
C GLY A 42 -1.72 -1.30 31.50
N GLU A 43 -1.81 -2.14 32.53
CA GLU A 43 -0.73 -3.09 32.83
C GLU A 43 -0.73 -4.18 31.78
N GLY A 44 0.26 -4.11 30.87
CA GLY A 44 0.62 -5.19 29.98
C GLY A 44 1.53 -6.16 30.72
N GLU A 45 1.04 -7.37 30.98
CA GLU A 45 1.91 -8.53 31.20
C GLU A 45 1.79 -9.44 29.99
N GLY A 46 2.72 -9.24 29.05
CA GLY A 46 3.01 -10.20 28.01
C GLY A 46 4.04 -11.19 28.55
N GLU A 47 3.60 -12.42 28.81
CA GLU A 47 4.50 -13.57 28.86
C GLU A 47 4.34 -14.34 27.55
N GLY A 48 5.19 -13.98 26.60
CA GLY A 48 5.42 -14.77 25.39
C GLY A 48 6.49 -15.81 25.67
N GLU A 49 6.10 -17.06 25.79
CA GLU A 49 7.01 -18.19 25.59
C GLU A 49 6.71 -18.78 24.20
N GLY A 50 7.29 -18.15 23.18
CA GLY A 50 7.30 -18.67 21.82
C GLY A 50 8.48 -19.60 21.63
N GLU A 51 8.28 -20.91 21.87
CA GLU A 51 9.16 -21.94 21.31
C GLU A 51 8.65 -22.29 19.91
N GLY A 52 8.94 -21.41 18.95
CA GLY A 52 8.72 -21.67 17.53
C GLY A 52 9.89 -22.46 16.95
N GLU A 53 9.88 -23.78 17.09
CA GLU A 53 10.68 -24.66 16.22
C GLU A 53 9.99 -24.74 14.85
N GLY A 54 10.13 -23.66 14.07
CA GLY A 54 9.73 -23.63 12.67
C GLY A 54 10.78 -24.32 11.81
N GLU A 55 10.78 -25.66 11.77
CA GLU A 55 11.47 -26.41 10.72
C GLU A 55 10.74 -26.21 9.38
N GLY A 56 11.03 -25.08 8.72
CA GLY A 56 10.56 -24.76 7.38
C GLY A 56 11.34 -25.51 6.30
N GLU A 57 11.29 -26.84 6.30
CA GLU A 57 11.73 -27.65 5.16
C GLU A 57 10.61 -27.70 4.11
N GLY A 58 10.52 -26.63 3.30
CA GLY A 58 9.63 -26.57 2.16
C GLY A 58 10.41 -26.38 0.87
N GLU A 59 10.90 -27.46 0.27
CA GLU A 59 11.07 -27.53 -1.19
C GLU A 59 9.65 -27.49 -1.81
N GLY A 60 8.98 -26.35 -1.67
CA GLY A 60 7.61 -26.15 -2.09
C GLY A 60 7.50 -26.19 -3.60
N GLU A 61 6.37 -26.68 -4.08
CA GLU A 61 5.96 -26.49 -5.47
C GLU A 61 6.06 -25.00 -5.83
N LEU A 62 6.59 -24.70 -7.01
CA LEU A 62 6.73 -23.34 -7.52
C LEU A 62 5.58 -23.04 -8.47
N ILE A 63 5.11 -21.80 -8.44
CA ILE A 63 4.04 -21.36 -9.33
C ILE A 63 4.60 -21.10 -10.73
N ASP A 64 3.97 -21.73 -11.73
CA ASP A 64 4.17 -21.39 -13.14
C ASP A 64 3.56 -20.00 -13.43
N ASN A 65 4.36 -19.12 -14.05
CA ASN A 65 3.99 -17.73 -14.26
C ASN A 65 4.64 -17.17 -15.53
N PRO A 66 4.02 -16.15 -16.16
CA PRO A 66 4.46 -15.65 -17.46
C PRO A 66 5.77 -14.85 -17.43
N TRP A 67 6.25 -14.47 -16.24
CA TRP A 67 7.45 -13.64 -16.07
C TRP A 67 8.71 -14.45 -15.77
N GLY A 68 8.57 -15.74 -15.49
CA GLY A 68 9.71 -16.66 -15.34
C GLY A 68 10.53 -16.48 -14.07
N PHE A 69 10.05 -15.70 -13.08
CA PHE A 69 10.67 -15.61 -11.76
C PHE A 69 10.03 -16.62 -10.78
N VAL A 70 10.71 -16.87 -9.65
CA VAL A 70 10.25 -17.86 -8.67
C VAL A 70 9.18 -17.24 -7.77
N MET A 71 8.01 -17.87 -7.72
CA MET A 71 6.97 -17.63 -6.72
C MET A 71 6.66 -18.92 -5.99
N ARG A 72 6.55 -18.86 -4.65
CA ARG A 72 6.11 -20.03 -3.86
C ARG A 72 4.62 -20.24 -4.05
N VAL A 73 4.16 -21.47 -3.83
CA VAL A 73 2.75 -21.73 -3.55
C VAL A 73 2.44 -21.27 -2.12
N PRO A 74 1.47 -20.35 -1.90
CA PRO A 74 1.13 -19.87 -0.56
C PRO A 74 0.56 -21.01 0.30
N GLY A 75 1.11 -21.17 1.49
CA GLY A 75 0.77 -22.20 2.46
C GLY A 75 -0.15 -21.72 3.59
N THR A 76 -0.43 -22.64 4.50
CA THR A 76 -1.12 -22.39 5.77
C THR A 76 -0.19 -22.79 6.90
N HIS A 77 -0.12 -21.93 7.91
CA HIS A 77 0.69 -22.06 9.11
C HIS A 77 -0.22 -22.24 10.31
N ASP A 78 0.15 -23.11 11.24
CA ASP A 78 -0.51 -23.22 12.54
C ASP A 78 0.23 -22.31 13.51
N ILE A 79 -0.46 -21.29 14.02
CA ILE A 79 0.06 -20.35 15.02
C ILE A 79 -0.84 -20.50 16.24
N ASP A 80 -0.32 -21.12 17.30
CA ASP A 80 -1.03 -21.37 18.57
C ASP A 80 -2.42 -22.04 18.40
N GLY A 81 -2.53 -23.00 17.48
CA GLY A 81 -3.78 -23.71 17.18
C GLY A 81 -4.71 -22.96 16.23
N THR A 82 -4.28 -21.83 15.68
CA THR A 82 -5.03 -21.05 14.67
C THR A 82 -4.34 -21.14 13.33
N ALA A 83 -5.09 -21.58 12.31
CA ALA A 83 -4.62 -21.58 10.94
C ALA A 83 -4.54 -20.14 10.39
N ALA A 84 -3.34 -19.71 9.99
CA ALA A 84 -3.08 -18.46 9.28
C ALA A 84 -2.49 -18.74 7.89
N ARG A 85 -2.96 -18.06 6.85
CA ARG A 85 -2.50 -18.28 5.48
C ARG A 85 -1.40 -17.28 5.12
N ASP A 86 -0.46 -17.68 4.28
CA ASP A 86 0.41 -16.75 3.56
C ASP A 86 -0.43 -15.72 2.78
N ALA A 87 -0.02 -14.45 2.82
CA ALA A 87 -0.65 -13.33 2.12
C ALA A 87 0.24 -12.83 0.98
N ASP A 88 0.54 -13.76 0.08
CA ASP A 88 1.39 -13.49 -1.08
C ASP A 88 0.59 -12.74 -2.16
N HIS A 89 1.20 -11.69 -2.72
CA HIS A 89 0.57 -10.80 -3.70
C HIS A 89 1.47 -10.60 -4.91
N VAL A 90 0.87 -10.52 -6.10
CA VAL A 90 1.57 -10.04 -7.29
C VAL A 90 0.81 -8.85 -7.88
N CYS A 91 1.51 -7.75 -8.11
CA CYS A 91 0.94 -6.50 -8.58
C CYS A 91 1.70 -5.91 -9.77
N THR A 92 1.02 -5.10 -10.58
CA THR A 92 1.66 -4.23 -11.57
C THR A 92 2.21 -2.97 -10.91
N LEU A 93 3.24 -2.40 -11.53
CA LEU A 93 3.83 -1.14 -11.12
C LEU A 93 4.28 -0.34 -12.35
N SER A 94 3.67 0.83 -12.56
CA SER A 94 4.05 1.76 -13.62
C SER A 94 4.90 2.90 -13.04
N ILE A 95 6.21 2.93 -13.32
CA ILE A 95 7.15 3.97 -12.83
C ILE A 95 7.77 4.70 -14.01
N ASP A 96 7.59 6.02 -14.08
CA ASP A 96 8.29 6.89 -15.05
C ASP A 96 8.21 6.41 -16.52
N GLY A 97 7.13 5.71 -16.88
CA GLY A 97 6.92 5.13 -18.22
C GLY A 97 7.48 3.73 -18.43
N HIS A 98 7.89 3.05 -17.35
CA HIS A 98 8.34 1.66 -17.33
C HIS A 98 7.34 0.79 -16.57
N ASP A 99 7.03 -0.37 -17.12
CA ASP A 99 6.14 -1.36 -16.51
C ASP A 99 6.97 -2.43 -15.81
N ALA A 100 6.67 -2.66 -14.54
CA ALA A 100 7.27 -3.70 -13.73
C ALA A 100 6.19 -4.56 -13.07
N VAL A 101 6.62 -5.74 -12.57
CA VAL A 101 5.79 -6.64 -11.77
C VAL A 101 6.42 -6.77 -10.41
N VAL A 102 5.59 -6.68 -9.37
CA VAL A 102 6.02 -6.77 -7.99
C VAL A 102 5.42 -8.02 -7.38
N TYR A 103 6.26 -8.86 -6.79
CA TYR A 103 5.82 -9.98 -5.96
C TYR A 103 6.17 -9.68 -4.51
N VAL A 104 5.16 -9.69 -3.64
CA VAL A 104 5.34 -9.59 -2.19
C VAL A 104 4.97 -10.92 -1.58
N ARG A 105 5.93 -11.52 -0.89
CA ARG A 105 5.75 -12.72 -0.08
C ARG A 105 5.54 -12.31 1.37
N ALA A 106 4.43 -12.69 1.98
CA ALA A 106 4.14 -12.36 3.38
C ALA A 106 3.75 -13.64 4.14
N THR A 107 4.60 -14.04 5.09
CA THR A 107 4.36 -15.19 5.96
C THR A 107 3.83 -14.69 7.31
N PRO A 108 2.70 -15.22 7.81
CA PRO A 108 2.21 -14.85 9.13
C PRO A 108 3.18 -15.39 10.20
N THR A 109 3.60 -14.53 11.12
CA THR A 109 4.58 -14.84 12.17
C THR A 109 3.95 -14.98 13.54
N SER A 110 2.84 -14.29 13.78
CA SER A 110 2.13 -14.31 15.05
C SER A 110 0.65 -13.93 14.88
N LEU A 111 -0.11 -14.02 15.97
CA LEU A 111 -1.48 -13.51 16.04
C LEU A 111 -1.52 -12.29 16.97
N GLY A 112 -2.07 -11.19 16.48
CA GLY A 112 -2.44 -10.02 17.27
C GLY A 112 -3.95 -9.89 17.45
N GLY A 113 -4.39 -8.71 17.87
CA GLY A 113 -5.80 -8.36 18.04
C GLY A 113 -6.34 -8.68 19.45
N ALA A 114 -7.10 -7.74 20.02
CA ALA A 114 -7.60 -7.86 21.39
C ALA A 114 -8.84 -8.75 21.54
N MET A 115 -9.70 -8.82 20.51
CA MET A 115 -10.99 -9.53 20.58
C MET A 115 -11.05 -10.76 19.67
N PHE A 116 -10.28 -10.76 18.59
CA PHE A 116 -10.21 -11.84 17.60
C PHE A 116 -8.74 -11.99 17.16
N PRO A 117 -8.29 -13.23 16.88
CA PRO A 117 -6.95 -13.45 16.36
C PRO A 117 -6.83 -12.83 14.96
N ILE A 118 -5.86 -11.95 14.78
CA ILE A 118 -5.54 -11.28 13.52
C ILE A 118 -4.10 -11.66 13.16
N PRO A 119 -3.84 -12.27 12.01
CA PRO A 119 -2.48 -12.61 11.62
C PRO A 119 -1.61 -11.36 11.46
N VAL A 120 -0.41 -11.41 12.01
CA VAL A 120 0.65 -10.40 11.88
C VAL A 120 1.73 -10.97 10.97
N TYR A 121 2.25 -10.15 10.06
CA TYR A 121 3.19 -10.56 9.02
C TYR A 121 4.49 -9.79 9.16
N ASP A 122 5.41 -10.29 9.98
CA ASP A 122 6.75 -9.69 10.14
C ASP A 122 7.79 -10.28 9.18
N ASP A 123 7.53 -11.47 8.62
CA ASP A 123 8.34 -12.07 7.55
C ASP A 123 7.76 -11.68 6.19
N VAL A 124 8.24 -10.54 5.66
CA VAL A 124 7.83 -10.00 4.37
C VAL A 124 9.05 -9.80 3.47
N ALA A 125 8.98 -10.32 2.25
CA ALA A 125 10.00 -10.14 1.22
C ALA A 125 9.37 -9.58 -0.07
N GLY A 126 10.02 -8.60 -0.69
CA GLY A 126 9.58 -7.99 -1.93
C GLY A 126 10.53 -8.27 -3.09
N PHE A 127 9.97 -8.48 -4.27
CA PHE A 127 10.72 -8.74 -5.50
C PHE A 127 10.15 -7.87 -6.62
N LEU A 128 10.99 -7.05 -7.22
CA LEU A 128 10.68 -6.24 -8.40
C LEU A 128 11.21 -6.94 -9.65
N PHE A 129 10.34 -7.20 -10.61
CA PHE A 129 10.65 -7.75 -11.91
C PHE A 129 10.50 -6.69 -13.00
N GLU A 130 11.62 -6.33 -13.63
CA GLU A 130 11.69 -5.37 -14.72
C GLU A 130 12.75 -5.83 -15.73
N ALA A 131 12.43 -5.77 -17.03
CA ALA A 131 13.38 -6.07 -18.12
C ALA A 131 14.15 -7.41 -17.94
N ASP A 132 13.43 -8.48 -17.59
CA ASP A 132 13.97 -9.82 -17.32
C ASP A 132 14.94 -9.91 -16.13
N GLN A 133 14.95 -8.90 -15.25
CA GLN A 133 15.75 -8.88 -14.03
C GLN A 133 14.84 -8.91 -12.79
N VAL A 134 15.24 -9.70 -11.80
CA VAL A 134 14.60 -9.73 -10.47
C VAL A 134 15.51 -9.02 -9.49
N THR A 135 14.97 -8.01 -8.81
CA THR A 135 15.65 -7.27 -7.74
C THR A 135 14.88 -7.44 -6.45
N GLU A 136 15.55 -7.84 -5.37
CA GLU A 136 14.95 -7.85 -4.04
C GLU A 136 14.81 -6.42 -3.53
N VAL A 137 13.64 -6.10 -2.97
CA VAL A 137 13.28 -4.76 -2.52
C VAL A 137 12.68 -4.84 -1.12
N ALA A 138 12.91 -3.79 -0.31
CA ALA A 138 12.29 -3.71 0.99
C ALA A 138 10.77 -3.64 0.82
N ALA A 139 10.03 -4.50 1.53
CA ALA A 139 8.59 -4.60 1.44
C ALA A 139 7.93 -4.72 2.82
N THR A 140 6.66 -4.37 2.88
CA THR A 140 5.80 -4.59 4.06
C THR A 140 4.44 -5.07 3.59
N TYR A 141 3.74 -5.80 4.46
CA TYR A 141 2.34 -6.17 4.31
C TYR A 141 1.63 -5.92 5.64
N ASP A 142 0.44 -5.34 5.59
CA ASP A 142 -0.43 -5.16 6.74
C ASP A 142 -1.79 -5.76 6.39
N TYR A 143 -2.32 -6.61 7.26
CA TYR A 143 -3.59 -7.30 7.05
C TYR A 143 -4.82 -6.38 7.20
N GLY A 144 -4.67 -5.14 7.68
CA GLY A 144 -5.78 -4.21 7.83
C GLY A 144 -6.78 -4.60 8.92
N GLY A 145 -6.34 -5.40 9.88
CA GLY A 145 -7.10 -5.78 11.07
C GLY A 145 -8.35 -6.62 10.80
N ASN A 146 -9.38 -6.47 11.64
CA ASN A 146 -10.62 -7.27 11.55
C ASN A 146 -11.52 -6.92 10.35
N HIS A 147 -11.22 -5.83 9.65
CA HIS A 147 -11.90 -5.41 8.43
C HIS A 147 -11.25 -5.96 7.16
N ASN A 148 -10.03 -6.50 7.28
CA ASN A 148 -9.21 -6.98 6.17
C ASN A 148 -9.01 -5.90 5.09
N ASN A 149 -8.67 -4.69 5.53
CA ASN A 149 -8.34 -3.57 4.63
C ASN A 149 -6.83 -3.57 4.43
N ASP A 150 -6.34 -4.65 3.87
CA ASP A 150 -4.93 -4.92 3.77
C ASP A 150 -4.23 -3.98 2.79
N PHE A 151 -2.94 -3.76 3.00
CA PHE A 151 -2.12 -3.03 2.05
C PHE A 151 -0.72 -3.64 2.03
N LEU A 152 -0.06 -3.51 0.89
CA LEU A 152 1.35 -3.85 0.75
C LEU A 152 2.13 -2.66 0.25
N SER A 153 3.42 -2.62 0.55
CA SER A 153 4.28 -1.59 -0.01
C SER A 153 5.66 -2.10 -0.32
N ILE A 154 6.33 -1.43 -1.25
CA ILE A 154 7.76 -1.59 -1.51
C ILE A 154 8.46 -0.24 -1.44
N THR A 155 9.75 -0.24 -1.17
CA THR A 155 10.59 0.97 -1.22
C THR A 155 11.65 0.84 -2.32
N LEU A 156 11.63 1.79 -3.26
CA LEU A 156 12.60 1.91 -4.34
C LEU A 156 13.35 3.23 -4.20
N GLY A 157 14.63 3.15 -3.80
CA GLY A 157 15.42 4.34 -3.50
C GLY A 157 14.81 5.15 -2.35
N ALA A 158 14.33 6.37 -2.66
CA ALA A 158 13.68 7.26 -1.69
C ALA A 158 12.14 7.24 -1.78
N VAL A 159 11.58 6.43 -2.67
CA VAL A 159 10.14 6.40 -2.95
C VAL A 159 9.52 5.13 -2.36
N ARG A 160 8.47 5.29 -1.57
CA ARG A 160 7.60 4.19 -1.13
C ARG A 160 6.38 4.14 -2.03
N TYR A 161 6.09 2.95 -2.53
CA TYR A 161 4.90 2.63 -3.33
C TYR A 161 4.02 1.70 -2.51
N THR A 162 2.76 2.09 -2.28
CA THR A 162 1.82 1.32 -1.47
C THR A 162 0.61 0.96 -2.33
N TRP A 163 0.33 -0.33 -2.50
CA TRP A 163 -0.94 -0.79 -3.05
C TRP A 163 -1.96 -0.85 -1.94
N ASP A 164 -3.10 -0.22 -2.17
CA ASP A 164 -4.20 -0.08 -1.21
C ASP A 164 -5.54 -0.26 -1.94
N HIS A 165 -6.65 -0.06 -1.24
CA HIS A 165 -8.00 -0.16 -1.75
C HIS A 165 -8.58 1.21 -2.07
N SER A 166 -9.07 1.39 -3.30
CA SER A 166 -9.78 2.59 -3.72
C SER A 166 -11.28 2.56 -3.41
N SER A 167 -11.79 1.43 -2.91
CA SER A 167 -13.20 1.26 -2.54
C SER A 167 -13.38 0.35 -1.33
N TYR A 168 -14.33 0.70 -0.46
CA TYR A 168 -14.66 -0.05 0.75
C TYR A 168 -16.16 -0.30 0.84
N GLY A 169 -16.54 -1.57 1.01
CA GLY A 169 -17.92 -1.98 1.14
C GLY A 169 -18.51 -1.76 2.53
N TYR A 170 -19.64 -2.42 2.78
CA TYR A 170 -20.33 -2.38 4.07
C TYR A 170 -19.40 -2.68 5.25
N GLY A 171 -19.45 -1.79 6.26
CA GLY A 171 -18.63 -1.92 7.46
C GLY A 171 -17.16 -1.58 7.24
N PHE A 172 -16.85 -0.80 6.20
CA PHE A 172 -15.48 -0.37 5.85
C PHE A 172 -14.56 -1.57 5.62
N ARG A 173 -15.02 -2.53 4.81
CA ARG A 173 -14.29 -3.75 4.46
C ARG A 173 -13.91 -3.73 2.99
N ALA A 174 -12.67 -4.06 2.68
CA ALA A 174 -12.28 -4.36 1.32
C ALA A 174 -13.13 -5.52 0.76
N CYS A 175 -13.44 -5.45 -0.53
CA CYS A 175 -14.21 -6.49 -1.22
C CYS A 175 -13.44 -7.13 -2.39
N GLN A 176 -12.26 -6.60 -2.67
CA GLN A 176 -11.34 -7.00 -3.73
C GLN A 176 -9.90 -6.81 -3.22
N PRO A 177 -8.89 -7.40 -3.88
CA PRO A 177 -7.49 -7.11 -3.57
C PRO A 177 -7.17 -5.61 -3.79
N PRO A 178 -6.05 -5.12 -3.25
CA PRO A 178 -5.56 -3.77 -3.53
C PRO A 178 -5.56 -3.43 -5.03
N ASP A 179 -6.04 -2.25 -5.40
CA ASP A 179 -6.40 -1.89 -6.78
C ASP A 179 -5.86 -0.53 -7.24
N CYS A 180 -5.12 0.14 -6.36
CA CYS A 180 -4.63 1.49 -6.56
C CYS A 180 -3.29 1.69 -5.87
N LEU A 181 -2.57 2.73 -6.29
CA LEU A 181 -1.23 3.04 -5.80
C LEU A 181 -1.18 4.37 -5.06
N LYS A 182 -0.46 4.39 -3.94
CA LYS A 182 0.01 5.61 -3.27
C LYS A 182 1.51 5.74 -3.45
N ARG A 183 2.00 6.94 -3.70
CA ARG A 183 3.43 7.25 -3.88
C ARG A 183 3.89 8.27 -2.86
N GLU A 184 4.91 7.93 -2.10
CA GLU A 184 5.51 8.76 -1.05
C GLU A 184 7.00 8.97 -1.31
N GLU A 185 7.44 10.23 -1.36
CA GLU A 185 8.85 10.60 -1.52
C GLU A 185 9.19 11.76 -0.57
N GLY A 186 9.71 11.44 0.61
CA GLY A 186 9.93 12.42 1.68
C GLY A 186 8.62 13.04 2.14
N ILE A 187 8.36 14.31 1.78
CA ILE A 187 7.10 15.01 2.08
C ILE A 187 6.13 15.04 0.91
N ALA A 188 6.57 14.62 -0.28
CA ALA A 188 5.71 14.54 -1.44
C ALA A 188 4.85 13.28 -1.33
N PHE A 189 3.53 13.47 -1.32
CA PHE A 189 2.56 12.39 -1.25
C PHE A 189 1.57 12.51 -2.40
N GLN A 190 1.36 11.41 -3.11
CA GLN A 190 0.34 11.27 -4.14
C GLN A 190 -0.54 10.09 -3.78
N ASP A 191 -1.81 10.38 -3.50
CA ASP A 191 -2.82 9.36 -3.22
C ASP A 191 -3.61 9.02 -4.48
N GLY A 192 -3.30 7.88 -5.08
CA GLY A 192 -4.03 7.36 -6.23
C GLY A 192 -5.29 6.58 -5.87
N CYS A 193 -5.56 6.37 -4.58
CA CYS A 193 -6.62 5.51 -4.06
C CYS A 193 -7.90 6.28 -3.67
N GLN A 194 -8.00 7.53 -4.07
CA GLN A 194 -9.26 8.25 -4.04
C GLN A 194 -10.29 7.57 -4.96
N PRO A 195 -11.60 7.84 -4.82
CA PRO A 195 -12.66 7.17 -5.58
C PRO A 195 -12.46 7.22 -7.12
N GLU A 196 -11.76 8.22 -7.63
CA GLU A 196 -11.41 8.34 -9.06
C GLU A 196 -10.30 7.39 -9.53
N ARG A 197 -9.63 6.70 -8.60
CA ARG A 197 -8.52 5.75 -8.84
C ARG A 197 -7.45 6.31 -9.78
N THR A 198 -6.84 7.43 -9.41
CA THR A 198 -5.96 8.19 -10.33
C THR A 198 -4.62 7.52 -10.62
N LEU A 199 -4.21 6.54 -9.82
CA LEU A 199 -3.09 5.63 -10.09
C LEU A 199 -3.60 4.18 -9.99
N PRO A 200 -4.26 3.66 -11.03
CA PRO A 200 -4.79 2.30 -11.03
C PRO A 200 -3.65 1.29 -11.22
N GLU A 201 -3.62 0.24 -10.42
CA GLU A 201 -2.69 -0.87 -10.57
C GLU A 201 -3.43 -2.18 -10.32
N ALA A 202 -3.14 -3.21 -11.12
CA ALA A 202 -3.68 -4.53 -10.86
C ALA A 202 -2.88 -5.18 -9.73
N CYS A 203 -3.55 -5.69 -8.70
CA CYS A 203 -2.94 -6.60 -7.76
C CYS A 203 -3.84 -7.81 -7.51
N ILE A 204 -3.23 -8.98 -7.34
CA ILE A 204 -3.94 -10.22 -7.03
C ILE A 204 -3.24 -10.96 -5.90
N GLU A 205 -4.02 -11.67 -5.09
CA GLU A 205 -3.49 -12.72 -4.24
C GLU A 205 -2.94 -13.86 -5.11
N VAL A 206 -1.83 -14.43 -4.67
CA VAL A 206 -1.18 -15.54 -5.35
C VAL A 206 -1.95 -16.85 -5.10
N THR A 207 -2.25 -17.54 -6.21
CA THR A 207 -2.95 -18.84 -6.24
C THR A 207 -2.16 -19.84 -7.08
N ASN A 208 -2.44 -21.15 -6.94
CA ASN A 208 -1.93 -22.17 -7.85
C ASN A 208 -3.12 -22.93 -8.49
N PRO A 209 -3.39 -22.74 -9.81
CA PRO A 209 -2.63 -21.94 -10.78
C PRO A 209 -2.74 -20.44 -10.51
N LEU A 210 -1.79 -19.66 -11.04
CA LEU A 210 -1.79 -18.20 -10.92
C LEU A 210 -2.97 -17.60 -11.67
N SER A 211 -3.73 -16.73 -11.00
CA SER A 211 -4.78 -15.95 -11.65
C SER A 211 -4.19 -14.91 -12.61
N PRO A 212 -4.88 -14.52 -13.69
CA PRO A 212 -4.39 -13.48 -14.57
C PRO A 212 -4.21 -12.15 -13.82
N LEU A 213 -3.04 -11.52 -13.97
CA LEU A 213 -2.78 -10.18 -13.45
C LEU A 213 -3.44 -9.15 -14.39
N VAL A 214 -4.70 -8.84 -14.11
CA VAL A 214 -5.52 -7.90 -14.86
C VAL A 214 -6.23 -6.96 -13.90
N ASP A 215 -6.40 -5.70 -14.29
CA ASP A 215 -7.20 -4.76 -13.51
C ASP A 215 -8.68 -5.15 -13.62
N SER A 216 -9.18 -5.77 -12.55
CA SER A 216 -10.58 -6.21 -12.43
C SER A 216 -11.41 -5.30 -11.52
N PHE A 217 -10.97 -4.06 -11.30
CA PHE A 217 -11.60 -3.13 -10.37
C PHE A 217 -13.11 -3.06 -10.54
N ALA A 218 -13.82 -3.19 -9.41
CA ALA A 218 -15.22 -2.83 -9.27
C ALA A 218 -15.44 -2.11 -7.95
N VAL A 219 -16.29 -1.07 -7.95
CA VAL A 219 -16.69 -0.39 -6.71
C VAL A 219 -17.37 -1.39 -5.78
N CYS A 220 -16.93 -1.42 -4.53
CA CYS A 220 -17.45 -2.34 -3.53
C CYS A 220 -18.95 -2.12 -3.27
N PRO A 221 -19.74 -3.19 -3.12
CA PRO A 221 -21.15 -3.05 -2.75
C PRO A 221 -21.30 -2.27 -1.43
N GLY A 222 -22.05 -1.17 -1.49
CA GLY A 222 -22.30 -0.30 -0.33
C GLY A 222 -21.38 0.91 -0.23
N ASP A 223 -20.35 1.01 -1.07
CA ASP A 223 -19.52 2.21 -1.17
C ASP A 223 -20.29 3.31 -1.92
N PRO A 224 -20.46 4.52 -1.34
CA PRO A 224 -21.10 5.63 -2.04
C PRO A 224 -20.28 6.23 -3.19
N GLY A 225 -18.98 5.95 -3.27
CA GLY A 225 -18.05 6.68 -4.16
C GLY A 225 -17.60 7.97 -3.50
#